data_AF-A0A350YWI7-F1
#
_entry.id   AF-A0A350YWI7-F1
#
_cell.length_a   1.000
_cell.length_b   1.000
_cell.length_c   1.000
_cell.angle_alpha   90.00
_cell.angle_beta   90.00
_cell.angle_gamma   90.00
#
_symmetry.space_group_name_H-M   'P 1'
#
loop_
_entity.id
_entity.type
_entity.pdbx_description
1 polymer ?
#
loop_
_entity_poly.entity_id
_entity_poly.type
_entity_poly.pdbx_seq_one_letter_code
_entity_poly.pdbx_strand_id
1 'polypeptide(L)'
;MNFNKAAFFQKAGSHLTVFAGVLLFISLGMAKPASAHCDSYDGPVITDARKAIDAQDPALVLKWVSASQESEILPLFNKVVDLKSGDQEIFQIVEKHFLETLVRLHRETEGAPYTGLKPAGTTKPIVQLSDQALDTKDTDGLLKKLNNRIGQVVREKYEAAVALARTKDDNAEAGRAWVKAYVDYTHTLEALHDVLEHDHAAHAH
;
A
#
# COMPACT_ATOMS: atom_id res chain seq x y z
N MET A 1 -10.35 -21.92 77.37
CA MET A 1 -10.85 -20.54 77.15
C MET A 1 -10.75 -20.27 75.66
N ASN A 2 -11.90 -20.12 75.00
CA ASN A 2 -12.05 -19.87 73.56
C ASN A 2 -11.43 -18.54 73.15
N PHE A 3 -10.89 -18.42 71.93
CA PHE A 3 -11.24 -17.35 71.00
C PHE A 3 -10.99 -17.78 69.53
N ASN A 4 -11.97 -17.44 68.71
CA ASN A 4 -12.20 -17.84 67.33
C ASN A 4 -11.11 -17.42 66.33
N LYS A 5 -10.71 -18.33 65.43
CA LYS A 5 -10.12 -17.97 64.14
C LYS A 5 -11.27 -17.76 63.14
N ALA A 6 -11.58 -16.50 62.84
CA ALA A 6 -12.49 -16.14 61.77
C ALA A 6 -11.83 -16.43 60.42
N ALA A 7 -12.58 -17.12 59.57
CA ALA A 7 -12.26 -17.40 58.18
C ALA A 7 -12.17 -16.10 57.36
N PHE A 8 -11.18 -16.03 56.47
CA PHE A 8 -11.25 -15.15 55.30
C PHE A 8 -10.98 -15.99 54.06
N PHE A 9 -12.06 -16.49 53.47
CA PHE A 9 -12.10 -16.95 52.09
C PHE A 9 -12.02 -15.71 51.21
N GLN A 10 -10.91 -15.50 50.50
CA GLN A 10 -10.91 -14.64 49.32
C GLN A 10 -10.41 -15.43 48.11
N LYS A 11 -11.43 -15.86 47.36
CA LYS A 11 -11.46 -16.35 45.99
C LYS A 11 -10.23 -15.91 45.16
N ALA A 12 -9.27 -16.81 44.98
CA ALA A 12 -8.30 -16.73 43.90
C ALA A 12 -9.01 -17.18 42.62
N GLY A 13 -9.28 -16.26 41.71
CA GLY A 13 -9.80 -16.60 40.39
C GLY A 13 -10.52 -15.44 39.73
N SER A 14 -9.96 -14.96 38.61
CA SER A 14 -10.66 -14.39 37.42
C SER A 14 -9.93 -13.26 36.68
N HIS A 15 -8.62 -13.05 36.86
CA HIS A 15 -7.90 -12.04 36.07
C HIS A 15 -7.10 -12.59 34.88
N LEU A 16 -6.89 -13.90 34.79
CA LEU A 16 -6.02 -14.49 33.77
C LEU A 16 -6.71 -14.77 32.42
N THR A 17 -8.05 -14.76 32.36
CA THR A 17 -8.80 -15.04 31.12
C THR A 17 -9.25 -13.80 30.34
N VAL A 18 -9.10 -12.59 30.89
CA VAL A 18 -9.53 -11.36 30.20
C VAL A 18 -8.43 -10.78 29.29
N PHE A 19 -7.15 -11.05 29.57
CA PHE A 19 -6.05 -10.53 28.74
C PHE A 19 -5.83 -11.29 27.42
N ALA A 20 -6.22 -12.56 27.34
CA ALA A 20 -6.11 -13.35 26.11
C ALA A 20 -7.13 -12.94 25.03
N GLY A 21 -8.27 -12.36 25.43
CA GLY A 21 -9.30 -11.90 24.49
C GLY A 21 -8.98 -10.57 23.81
N VAL A 22 -8.23 -9.68 24.46
CA VAL A 22 -7.91 -8.35 23.91
C VAL A 22 -6.80 -8.41 22.86
N LEU A 23 -5.87 -9.37 22.96
CA LEU A 23 -4.82 -9.59 21.96
C LEU A 23 -5.33 -10.26 20.67
N LEU A 24 -6.43 -11.02 20.73
CA LEU A 24 -6.98 -11.71 19.56
C LEU A 24 -7.86 -10.79 18.68
N PHE A 25 -8.26 -9.62 19.17
CA PHE A 25 -9.10 -8.68 18.40
C PHE A 25 -8.32 -7.67 17.55
N ILE A 26 -6.99 -7.56 17.70
CA ILE A 26 -6.17 -6.58 16.97
C ILE A 26 -5.64 -7.14 15.63
N SER A 27 -5.76 -8.45 15.39
CA SER A 27 -5.25 -9.10 14.15
C SER A 27 -6.24 -9.12 12.98
N LEU A 28 -7.50 -8.71 13.18
CA LEU A 28 -8.53 -8.65 12.13
C LEU A 28 -8.76 -7.20 11.70
N GLY A 29 -7.96 -6.66 10.78
CA GLY A 29 -8.32 -5.36 10.18
C GLY A 29 -7.25 -4.54 9.47
N MET A 30 -6.01 -5.00 9.30
CA MET A 30 -5.03 -4.31 8.46
C MET A 30 -5.02 -4.91 7.06
N ALA A 31 -6.17 -4.86 6.37
CA ALA A 31 -6.13 -4.95 4.92
C ALA A 31 -5.36 -3.71 4.46
N LYS A 32 -4.06 -3.86 4.18
CA LYS A 32 -3.26 -2.79 3.57
C LYS A 32 -4.07 -2.32 2.36
N PRO A 33 -4.29 -1.01 2.18
CA PRO A 33 -5.01 -0.53 1.01
C PRO A 33 -4.36 -1.20 -0.20
N ALA A 34 -5.18 -1.98 -0.90
CA ALA A 34 -4.90 -2.46 -2.23
C ALA A 34 -4.18 -1.35 -2.98
N SER A 35 -3.03 -1.66 -3.58
CA SER A 35 -2.25 -0.68 -4.32
C SER A 35 -3.19 0.07 -5.26
N ALA A 36 -3.50 1.33 -4.95
CA ALA A 36 -4.40 2.18 -5.72
C ALA A 36 -3.87 2.47 -7.14
N HIS A 37 -2.73 1.88 -7.46
CA HIS A 37 -1.98 2.10 -8.68
C HIS A 37 -2.58 1.32 -9.84
N CYS A 38 -2.82 0.01 -9.68
CA CYS A 38 -3.27 -0.85 -10.79
C CYS A 38 -4.76 -0.67 -11.11
N ASP A 39 -5.54 -0.09 -10.19
CA ASP A 39 -6.98 0.15 -10.33
C ASP A 39 -7.35 1.62 -10.57
N SER A 40 -6.37 2.53 -10.69
CA SER A 40 -6.60 3.95 -11.01
C SER A 40 -6.66 4.24 -12.50
N TYR A 41 -7.40 5.29 -12.88
CA TYR A 41 -7.44 5.84 -14.24
C TYR A 41 -6.08 6.35 -14.77
N ASP A 42 -5.13 6.63 -13.88
CA ASP A 42 -3.74 6.97 -14.21
C ASP A 42 -2.76 5.81 -13.98
N GLY A 43 -3.29 4.61 -13.71
CA GLY A 43 -2.54 3.39 -13.49
C GLY A 43 -2.07 2.71 -14.78
N PRO A 44 -1.12 1.76 -14.67
CA PRO A 44 -0.52 1.09 -15.82
C PRO A 44 -1.51 0.20 -16.57
N VAL A 45 -2.42 -0.48 -15.85
CA VAL A 45 -3.45 -1.33 -16.44
C VAL A 45 -4.36 -0.54 -17.39
N ILE A 46 -4.89 0.60 -16.92
CA ILE A 46 -5.78 1.45 -17.73
C ILE A 46 -5.01 2.20 -18.82
N THR A 47 -3.76 2.58 -18.55
CA THR A 47 -2.87 3.17 -19.56
C THR A 47 -2.67 2.21 -20.73
N ASP A 48 -2.38 0.94 -20.46
CA ASP A 48 -2.23 -0.06 -21.50
C ASP A 48 -3.56 -0.41 -22.18
N ALA A 49 -4.66 -0.42 -21.44
CA ALA A 49 -6.00 -0.61 -22.01
C ALA A 49 -6.33 0.44 -23.07
N ARG A 50 -6.04 1.72 -22.79
CA ARG A 50 -6.23 2.80 -23.77
C ARG A 50 -5.30 2.66 -24.97
N LYS A 51 -4.02 2.37 -24.74
CA LYS A 51 -3.07 2.07 -25.82
C LYS A 51 -3.54 0.90 -26.70
N ALA A 52 -4.11 -0.14 -26.09
CA ALA A 52 -4.66 -1.30 -26.79
C ALA A 52 -5.86 -0.92 -27.66
N ILE A 53 -6.80 -0.12 -27.14
CA ILE A 53 -7.94 0.40 -27.89
C ILE A 53 -7.48 1.30 -29.06
N ASP A 54 -6.41 2.07 -28.87
CA ASP A 54 -5.81 2.91 -29.91
C ASP A 54 -5.11 2.10 -31.00
N ALA A 55 -4.34 1.09 -30.62
CA ALA A 55 -3.61 0.22 -31.53
C ALA A 55 -4.48 -0.91 -32.12
N GLN A 56 -5.70 -1.11 -31.61
CA GLN A 56 -6.55 -2.29 -31.86
C GLN A 56 -5.80 -3.61 -31.58
N ASP A 57 -4.93 -3.61 -30.57
CA ASP A 57 -4.07 -4.74 -30.21
C ASP A 57 -4.41 -5.28 -28.81
N PRO A 58 -5.16 -6.39 -28.70
CA PRO A 58 -5.52 -6.95 -27.40
C PRO A 58 -4.32 -7.46 -26.61
N ALA A 59 -3.18 -7.78 -27.25
CA ALA A 59 -2.02 -8.34 -26.56
C ALA A 59 -1.49 -7.40 -25.45
N LEU A 60 -1.66 -6.09 -25.62
CA LEU A 60 -1.30 -5.08 -24.61
C LEU A 60 -2.11 -5.20 -23.32
N VAL A 61 -3.32 -5.77 -23.38
CA VAL A 61 -4.21 -5.97 -22.23
C VAL A 61 -4.07 -7.38 -21.64
N LEU A 62 -3.87 -8.40 -22.48
CA LEU A 62 -3.86 -9.80 -22.03
C LEU A 62 -2.74 -10.09 -21.02
N LYS A 63 -1.64 -9.33 -21.04
CA LYS A 63 -0.57 -9.44 -20.04
C LYS A 63 -1.01 -9.13 -18.59
N TRP A 64 -2.14 -8.47 -18.41
CA TRP A 64 -2.67 -8.07 -17.09
C TRP A 64 -3.65 -9.07 -16.48
N VAL A 65 -4.04 -10.10 -17.23
CA VAL A 65 -5.01 -11.12 -16.81
C VAL A 65 -4.43 -12.52 -16.97
N SER A 66 -5.06 -13.52 -16.36
CA SER A 66 -4.66 -14.91 -16.58
C SER A 66 -5.20 -15.45 -17.91
N ALA A 67 -4.54 -16.48 -18.45
CA ALA A 67 -4.97 -17.12 -19.71
C ALA A 67 -6.43 -17.61 -19.68
N SER A 68 -6.95 -18.03 -18.52
CA SER A 68 -8.36 -18.44 -18.39
C SER A 68 -9.34 -17.27 -18.44
N GLN A 69 -8.91 -16.08 -18.02
CA GLN A 69 -9.72 -14.85 -18.02
C GLN A 69 -9.82 -14.20 -19.40
N GLU A 70 -8.98 -14.60 -20.37
CA GLU A 70 -8.98 -14.04 -21.73
C GLU A 70 -10.35 -14.17 -22.42
N SER A 71 -11.05 -15.28 -22.16
CA SER A 71 -12.38 -15.56 -22.73
C SER A 71 -13.45 -14.55 -22.31
N GLU A 72 -13.27 -13.89 -21.16
CA GLU A 72 -14.18 -12.86 -20.67
C GLU A 72 -13.81 -11.47 -21.20
N ILE A 73 -12.52 -11.14 -21.26
CA ILE A 73 -12.08 -9.79 -21.60
C ILE A 73 -12.02 -9.52 -23.11
N LEU A 74 -11.71 -10.52 -23.93
CA LEU A 74 -11.57 -10.35 -25.39
C LEU A 74 -12.88 -9.90 -26.08
N PRO A 75 -14.06 -10.47 -25.78
CA PRO A 75 -15.31 -9.99 -26.34
C PRO A 75 -15.60 -8.52 -26.00
N LEU A 76 -15.28 -8.10 -24.77
CA LEU A 76 -15.45 -6.71 -24.33
C LEU A 76 -14.47 -5.78 -25.05
N PHE A 77 -13.20 -6.19 -25.20
CA PHE A 77 -12.22 -5.44 -25.96
C PHE A 77 -12.68 -5.18 -27.40
N ASN A 78 -13.12 -6.23 -28.11
CA ASN A 78 -13.64 -6.10 -29.47
C ASN A 78 -14.85 -5.15 -29.51
N LYS A 79 -15.76 -5.25 -28.54
CA LYS A 79 -16.92 -4.36 -28.43
C LYS A 79 -16.52 -2.89 -28.27
N VAL A 80 -15.51 -2.59 -27.46
CA VAL A 80 -14.99 -1.23 -27.27
C VAL A 80 -14.37 -0.70 -28.57
N VAL A 81 -13.56 -1.52 -29.24
CA VAL A 81 -12.91 -1.15 -30.50
C VAL A 81 -13.95 -0.85 -31.58
N ASP A 82 -14.96 -1.70 -31.74
CA ASP A 82 -16.03 -1.54 -32.74
C ASP A 82 -16.85 -0.26 -32.53
N LEU A 83 -17.06 0.13 -31.27
CA LEU A 83 -17.89 1.29 -30.91
C LEU A 83 -17.11 2.59 -30.78
N LYS A 84 -15.78 2.55 -30.89
CA LYS A 84 -14.89 3.71 -30.68
C LYS A 84 -15.20 4.92 -31.56
N SER A 85 -15.60 4.68 -32.80
CA SER A 85 -15.92 5.75 -33.78
C SER A 85 -17.42 6.09 -33.82
N GLY A 86 -18.22 5.51 -32.91
CA GLY A 86 -19.66 5.68 -32.84
C GLY A 86 -20.09 6.86 -31.97
N ASP A 87 -21.22 6.67 -31.29
CA ASP A 87 -21.73 7.64 -30.33
C ASP A 87 -20.82 7.71 -29.08
N GLN A 88 -20.46 8.93 -28.68
CA GLN A 88 -19.49 9.15 -27.62
C GLN A 88 -20.02 8.79 -26.22
N GLU A 89 -21.31 8.95 -25.97
CA GLU A 89 -21.93 8.59 -24.69
C GLU A 89 -21.97 7.07 -24.55
N ILE A 90 -22.36 6.37 -25.62
CA ILE A 90 -22.33 4.91 -25.67
C ILE A 90 -20.91 4.38 -25.53
N PHE A 91 -19.94 4.98 -26.22
CA PHE A 91 -18.54 4.58 -26.12
C PHE A 91 -18.03 4.67 -24.68
N GLN A 92 -18.30 5.77 -23.97
CA GLN A 92 -17.86 5.95 -22.58
C GLN A 92 -18.44 4.89 -21.64
N ILE A 93 -19.69 4.47 -21.84
CA ILE A 93 -20.33 3.41 -21.05
C ILE A 93 -19.63 2.08 -21.27
N VAL A 94 -19.36 1.73 -22.53
CA VAL A 94 -18.73 0.44 -22.89
C VAL A 94 -17.24 0.43 -22.52
N GLU A 95 -16.52 1.53 -22.73
CA GLU A 95 -15.14 1.70 -22.28
C GLU A 95 -15.07 1.53 -20.76
N LYS A 96 -15.93 2.22 -20.00
CA LYS A 96 -15.94 2.08 -18.55
C LYS A 96 -16.20 0.64 -18.11
N HIS A 97 -17.18 -0.04 -18.70
CA HIS A 97 -17.47 -1.43 -18.37
C HIS A 97 -16.29 -2.37 -18.66
N PHE A 98 -15.60 -2.16 -19.78
CA PHE A 98 -14.37 -2.87 -20.13
C PHE A 98 -13.26 -2.61 -19.10
N LEU A 99 -13.01 -1.35 -18.73
CA LEU A 99 -11.99 -0.99 -17.74
C LEU A 99 -12.29 -1.56 -16.36
N GLU A 100 -13.55 -1.51 -15.91
CA GLU A 100 -13.98 -2.11 -14.64
C GLU A 100 -13.75 -3.63 -14.63
N THR A 101 -14.07 -4.30 -15.74
CA THR A 101 -13.85 -5.74 -15.89
C THR A 101 -12.37 -6.09 -15.93
N LEU A 102 -11.57 -5.38 -16.73
CA LEU A 102 -10.12 -5.59 -16.82
C LEU A 102 -9.45 -5.46 -15.46
N VAL A 103 -9.74 -4.35 -14.75
CA VAL A 103 -9.16 -4.12 -13.43
C VAL A 103 -9.62 -5.18 -12.45
N ARG A 104 -10.91 -5.55 -12.43
CA ARG A 104 -11.39 -6.63 -11.57
C ARG A 104 -10.62 -7.93 -11.80
N LEU A 105 -10.49 -8.35 -13.07
CA LEU A 105 -9.78 -9.57 -13.45
C LEU A 105 -8.31 -9.53 -13.04
N HIS A 106 -7.63 -8.40 -13.26
CA HIS A 106 -6.25 -8.21 -12.82
C HIS A 106 -6.12 -8.33 -11.30
N ARG A 107 -7.00 -7.68 -10.53
CA ARG A 107 -7.01 -7.75 -9.06
C ARG A 107 -7.23 -9.18 -8.56
N GLU A 108 -8.10 -9.94 -9.24
CA GLU A 108 -8.28 -11.38 -8.97
C GLU A 108 -6.98 -12.18 -9.20
N THR A 109 -6.19 -11.87 -10.24
CA THR A 109 -4.87 -12.51 -10.45
C THR A 109 -3.88 -12.22 -9.33
N GLU A 110 -3.98 -11.04 -8.70
CA GLU A 110 -3.18 -10.64 -7.55
C GLU A 110 -3.72 -11.20 -6.22
N GLY A 111 -4.80 -12.00 -6.26
CA GLY A 111 -5.46 -12.54 -5.06
C GLY A 111 -6.12 -11.46 -4.21
N ALA A 112 -6.52 -10.35 -4.82
CA ALA A 112 -6.91 -9.16 -4.09
C ALA A 112 -8.30 -8.64 -4.54
N PRO A 113 -9.08 -8.04 -3.62
CA PRO A 113 -10.45 -7.64 -3.94
C PRO A 113 -10.48 -6.45 -4.90
N TYR A 114 -11.48 -6.45 -5.78
CA TYR A 114 -11.86 -5.28 -6.56
C TYR A 114 -12.74 -4.35 -5.73
N THR A 115 -12.38 -3.07 -5.67
CA THR A 115 -13.09 -2.05 -4.86
C THR A 115 -13.50 -0.84 -5.70
N GLY A 116 -13.70 -1.03 -7.00
CA GLY A 116 -14.00 0.05 -7.94
C GLY A 116 -12.74 0.71 -8.51
N LEU A 117 -12.89 1.30 -9.70
CA LEU A 117 -11.86 2.14 -10.32
C LEU A 117 -11.56 3.36 -9.44
N LYS A 118 -10.28 3.69 -9.29
CA LYS A 118 -9.83 4.84 -8.50
C LYS A 118 -9.68 6.09 -9.36
N PRO A 119 -9.99 7.28 -8.82
CA PRO A 119 -9.71 8.54 -9.51
C PRO A 119 -8.23 8.68 -9.84
N ALA A 120 -7.90 9.32 -10.96
CA ALA A 120 -6.54 9.71 -11.24
C ALA A 120 -5.95 10.58 -10.11
N GLY A 121 -4.64 10.47 -9.87
CA GLY A 121 -3.94 11.19 -8.80
C GLY A 121 -3.97 10.50 -7.43
N THR A 122 -4.59 9.32 -7.29
CA THR A 122 -4.52 8.54 -6.03
C THR A 122 -3.27 7.68 -5.92
N THR A 123 -2.52 7.53 -7.01
CA THR A 123 -1.25 6.80 -7.04
C THR A 123 -0.18 7.54 -6.25
N LYS A 124 0.60 6.81 -5.44
CA LYS A 124 1.72 7.40 -4.71
C LYS A 124 2.79 7.93 -5.68
N PRO A 125 3.36 9.13 -5.47
CA PRO A 125 4.34 9.72 -6.39
C PRO A 125 5.55 8.84 -6.69
N ILE A 126 6.05 8.08 -5.71
CA ILE A 126 7.21 7.19 -5.93
C ILE A 126 6.88 6.03 -6.89
N VAL A 127 5.64 5.57 -6.92
CA VAL A 127 5.19 4.53 -7.84
C VAL A 127 5.09 5.09 -9.26
N GLN A 128 4.53 6.29 -9.42
CA GLN A 128 4.52 6.99 -10.72
C GLN A 128 5.94 7.23 -11.25
N LEU A 129 6.87 7.62 -10.38
CA LEU A 129 8.28 7.79 -10.75
C LEU A 129 8.94 6.46 -11.14
N SER A 130 8.57 5.36 -10.49
CA SER A 130 9.05 4.02 -10.82
C SER A 130 8.57 3.60 -12.21
N ASP A 131 7.28 3.77 -12.49
CA ASP A 131 6.69 3.47 -13.80
C ASP A 131 7.31 4.31 -14.90
N GLN A 132 7.49 5.62 -14.66
CA GLN A 132 8.17 6.51 -15.59
C GLN A 132 9.61 6.04 -15.87
N ALA A 133 10.34 5.61 -14.83
CA ALA A 133 11.70 5.13 -14.99
C ALA A 133 11.77 3.83 -15.80
N LEU A 134 10.79 2.93 -15.66
CA LEU A 134 10.69 1.72 -16.48
C LEU A 134 10.41 2.05 -17.95
N ASP A 135 9.45 2.96 -18.21
CA ASP A 135 9.07 3.39 -19.57
C ASP A 135 10.22 4.12 -20.28
N THR A 136 10.88 5.04 -19.58
CA THR A 136 11.98 5.86 -20.12
C THR A 136 13.36 5.21 -19.98
N LYS A 137 13.46 4.08 -19.29
CA LYS A 137 14.71 3.40 -18.92
C LYS A 137 15.67 4.30 -18.12
N ASP A 138 15.13 5.21 -17.31
CA ASP A 138 15.87 6.20 -16.51
C ASP A 138 15.93 5.80 -15.02
N THR A 139 16.70 4.76 -14.71
CA THR A 139 16.93 4.33 -13.33
C THR A 139 17.66 5.41 -12.52
N ASP A 140 18.57 6.16 -13.13
CA ASP A 140 19.37 7.17 -12.45
C ASP A 140 18.51 8.35 -11.97
N GLY A 141 17.55 8.80 -12.79
CA GLY A 141 16.59 9.83 -12.43
C GLY A 141 15.69 9.41 -11.26
N LEU A 142 15.23 8.15 -11.23
CA LEU A 142 14.50 7.58 -10.10
C LEU A 142 15.36 7.58 -8.83
N LEU A 143 16.57 7.02 -8.90
CA LEU A 143 17.47 6.93 -7.76
C LEU A 143 17.81 8.30 -7.18
N LYS A 144 18.05 9.30 -8.04
CA LYS A 144 18.30 10.68 -7.60
C LYS A 144 17.13 11.22 -6.78
N LYS A 145 15.90 11.08 -7.28
CA LYS A 145 14.69 11.57 -6.57
C LYS A 145 14.46 10.81 -5.26
N LEU A 146 14.62 9.48 -5.28
CA LEU A 146 14.47 8.64 -4.09
C LEU A 146 15.51 8.97 -3.02
N ASN A 147 16.79 9.03 -3.38
CA ASN A 147 17.88 9.34 -2.46
C ASN A 147 17.74 10.73 -1.86
N ASN A 148 17.35 11.73 -2.67
CA ASN A 148 17.09 13.08 -2.16
C ASN A 148 15.97 13.08 -1.11
N ARG A 149 14.87 12.34 -1.35
CA ARG A 149 13.76 12.25 -0.41
C ARG A 149 14.17 11.53 0.88
N ILE A 150 14.87 10.41 0.78
CA ILE A 150 15.39 9.67 1.94
C ILE A 150 16.31 10.59 2.75
N GLY A 151 17.29 11.21 2.09
CA GLY A 151 18.25 12.12 2.72
C GLY A 151 17.59 13.32 3.39
N GLN A 152 16.53 13.89 2.79
CA GLN A 152 15.75 14.97 3.40
C GLN A 152 15.08 14.50 4.69
N VAL A 153 14.34 13.39 4.66
CA VAL A 153 13.61 12.87 5.84
C VAL A 153 14.56 12.52 6.98
N VAL A 154 15.68 11.86 6.67
CA VAL A 154 16.70 11.50 7.66
C VAL A 154 17.31 12.75 8.28
N ARG A 155 17.67 13.75 7.46
CA ARG A 155 18.25 15.02 7.93
C ARG A 155 17.28 15.79 8.83
N GLU A 156 16.02 15.94 8.42
CA GLU A 156 15.00 16.65 9.20
C GLU A 156 14.82 16.03 10.60
N LYS A 157 14.73 14.69 10.67
CA LYS A 157 14.59 13.97 11.95
C LYS A 157 15.86 14.05 12.81
N TYR A 158 17.04 13.95 12.20
CA TYR A 158 18.31 14.12 12.89
C TYR A 158 18.43 15.51 13.51
N GLU A 159 18.16 16.56 12.73
CA GLU A 159 18.24 17.95 13.18
C GLU A 159 17.27 18.23 14.34
N ALA A 160 16.05 17.67 14.30
CA ALA A 160 15.09 17.76 15.39
C ALA A 160 15.60 17.10 16.68
N ALA A 161 16.17 15.89 16.58
CA ALA A 161 16.76 15.20 17.72
C ALA A 161 17.97 15.96 18.30
N VAL A 162 18.84 16.50 17.46
CA VAL A 162 20.01 17.31 17.87
C VAL A 162 19.59 18.61 18.55
N ALA A 163 18.56 19.29 18.03
CA ALA A 163 18.08 20.53 18.62
C ALA A 163 17.57 20.32 20.06
N LEU A 164 16.77 19.26 20.27
CA LEU A 164 16.22 18.91 21.58
C LEU A 164 17.26 18.31 22.54
N ALA A 165 18.34 17.72 22.01
CA ALA A 165 19.42 17.16 22.82
C ALA A 165 20.10 18.20 23.71
N ARG A 166 20.04 19.49 23.34
CA ARG A 166 20.67 20.60 24.06
C ARG A 166 20.07 20.85 25.44
N THR A 167 18.80 20.50 25.63
CA THR A 167 18.03 20.77 26.87
C THR A 167 17.49 19.50 27.51
N LYS A 168 17.86 18.32 26.98
CA LYS A 168 17.27 17.03 27.37
C LYS A 168 17.41 16.70 28.86
N ASP A 169 18.41 17.26 29.54
CA ASP A 169 18.71 16.99 30.95
C ASP A 169 18.21 18.12 31.89
N ASP A 170 17.59 19.18 31.37
CA ASP A 170 17.12 20.33 32.16
C ASP A 170 15.95 19.94 33.08
N ASN A 171 15.04 19.12 32.56
CA ASN A 171 13.89 18.57 33.30
C ASN A 171 13.25 17.41 32.54
N ALA A 172 12.34 16.69 33.21
CA ALA A 172 11.71 15.51 32.65
C ALA A 172 10.85 15.78 31.39
N GLU A 173 10.27 16.97 31.23
CA GLU A 173 9.50 17.32 30.03
C GLU A 173 10.42 17.48 28.82
N ALA A 174 11.52 18.22 28.97
CA ALA A 174 12.53 18.38 27.93
C ALA A 174 13.17 17.03 27.55
N GLY A 175 13.47 16.19 28.55
CA GLY A 175 13.95 14.83 28.32
C GLY A 175 12.97 13.97 27.51
N ARG A 176 11.67 14.01 27.84
CA ARG A 176 10.64 13.28 27.07
C ARG A 176 10.51 13.78 25.63
N ALA A 177 10.59 15.09 25.41
CA ALA A 177 10.56 15.67 24.07
C ALA A 177 11.75 15.17 23.23
N TRP A 178 12.95 15.16 23.80
CA TRP A 178 14.14 14.61 23.15
C TRP A 178 14.00 13.11 22.86
N VAL A 179 13.57 12.30 23.84
CA VAL A 179 13.37 10.85 23.64
C VAL A 179 12.40 10.58 22.49
N LYS A 180 11.31 11.34 22.38
CA LYS A 180 10.36 11.20 21.26
C LYS A 180 11.04 11.45 19.91
N ALA A 181 11.84 12.50 19.79
CA ALA A 181 12.54 12.82 18.54
C ALA A 181 13.67 11.81 18.23
N TYR A 182 14.40 11.39 19.26
CA TYR A 182 15.44 10.36 19.16
C TYR A 182 14.86 9.04 18.63
N VAL A 183 13.79 8.55 19.24
CA VAL A 183 13.12 7.30 18.85
C VAL A 183 12.57 7.39 17.43
N ASP A 184 11.93 8.51 17.06
CA ASP A 184 11.41 8.71 15.71
C ASP A 184 12.54 8.70 14.65
N TYR A 185 13.68 9.33 14.95
CA TYR A 185 14.86 9.28 14.09
C TYR A 185 15.45 7.87 13.97
N THR A 186 15.68 7.17 15.09
CA THR A 186 16.32 5.85 15.07
C THR A 186 15.43 4.78 14.45
N HIS A 187 14.13 4.77 14.75
CA HIS A 187 13.19 3.84 14.11
C HIS A 187 13.06 4.10 12.60
N THR A 188 13.21 5.35 12.14
CA THR A 188 13.25 5.64 10.70
C THR A 188 14.48 5.00 10.05
N LEU A 189 15.65 5.08 10.69
CA LEU A 189 16.87 4.45 10.17
C LEU A 189 16.80 2.92 10.21
N GLU A 190 16.27 2.36 11.29
CA GLU A 190 16.03 0.91 11.42
C GLU A 190 15.10 0.42 10.32
N ALA A 191 13.95 1.07 10.11
CA ALA A 191 13.03 0.70 9.04
C ALA A 191 13.64 0.81 7.64
N LEU A 192 14.50 1.81 7.39
CA LEU A 192 15.23 1.92 6.13
C LEU A 192 16.27 0.80 5.99
N HIS A 193 17.00 0.48 7.05
CA HIS A 193 17.99 -0.59 7.07
C HIS A 193 17.35 -1.95 6.84
N ASP A 194 16.25 -2.25 7.55
CA ASP A 194 15.52 -3.51 7.41
C ASP A 194 15.03 -3.72 5.98
N VAL A 195 14.50 -2.67 5.33
CA VAL A 195 14.06 -2.75 3.92
C VAL A 195 15.22 -3.02 2.97
N LEU A 196 16.44 -2.60 3.31
CA LEU A 196 17.63 -2.77 2.48
C LEU A 196 18.39 -4.08 2.74
N GLU A 197 18.36 -4.60 3.98
CA GLU A 197 19.04 -5.85 4.34
C GLU A 197 18.20 -7.11 4.11
N HIS A 198 16.87 -7.01 4.07
CA HIS A 198 16.01 -8.15 3.73
C HIS A 198 16.03 -8.43 2.22
N ASP A 199 17.10 -9.08 1.76
CA ASP A 199 17.10 -9.83 0.51
C ASP A 199 16.31 -11.15 0.70
N HIS A 200 15.29 -11.36 -0.14
CA HIS A 200 14.61 -12.64 -0.39
C HIS A 200 13.85 -13.34 0.77
N ALA A 201 12.71 -12.79 1.18
CA ALA A 201 11.53 -13.64 1.37
C ALA A 201 10.59 -13.38 0.20
N ALA A 202 10.95 -14.02 -0.93
CA ALA A 202 10.07 -14.16 -2.07
C ALA A 202 8.66 -14.53 -1.59
N HIS A 203 7.68 -14.01 -2.31
CA HIS A 203 6.40 -14.65 -2.51
C HIS A 203 6.65 -16.14 -2.85
N ALA A 204 6.74 -16.98 -1.83
CA ALA A 204 6.63 -18.42 -1.99
C ALA A 204 5.14 -18.68 -2.23
N HIS A 205 4.86 -19.12 -3.46
CA HIS A 205 3.56 -19.55 -3.95
C HIS A 205 2.90 -20.59 -3.03
#